data_AF-A0A1C3XTY8-F1
#
_entry.id   AF-A0A1C3XTY8-F1
#
_cell.length_a   1.000
_cell.length_b   1.000
_cell.length_c   1.000
_cell.angle_alpha   90.00
_cell.angle_beta   90.00
_cell.angle_gamma   90.00
#
_symmetry.space_group_name_H-M   'P 1'
#
loop_
_entity.id
_entity.type
_entity.pdbx_description
1 polymer ?
#
loop_
_entity_poly.entity_id
_entity_poly.type
_entity_poly.pdbx_seq_one_letter_code
_entity_poly.pdbx_strand_id
1 'polypeptide(L)'
;MTSIATSIDAARVELLLNELRLPGVRAIWPKLAAQSDKEGWPAARFLAALAEHEAADRTRRRIERHMVEARLLAGKTLATFEFESVPMLSKGTVDGARRR
;
A
#
# COMPACT_ATOMS: atom_id res chain seq x y z
N MET A 1 -15.17 2.16 -39.48
CA MET A 1 -15.06 1.31 -38.27
C MET A 1 -15.59 2.13 -37.11
N THR A 2 -16.87 1.95 -36.77
CA THR A 2 -17.59 2.74 -35.78
C THR A 2 -17.07 2.38 -34.39
N SER A 3 -16.40 3.33 -33.74
CA SER A 3 -15.99 3.21 -32.34
C SER A 3 -17.26 3.26 -31.48
N ILE A 4 -17.63 2.12 -30.88
CA ILE A 4 -18.63 2.09 -29.83
C ILE A 4 -17.96 2.72 -28.63
N ALA A 5 -18.24 4.00 -28.36
CA ALA A 5 -17.94 4.59 -27.07
C ALA A 5 -18.79 3.86 -26.02
N THR A 6 -18.28 2.74 -25.50
CA THR A 6 -18.83 2.05 -24.35
C THR A 6 -18.72 3.02 -23.18
N SER A 7 -19.81 3.72 -22.88
CA SER A 7 -19.91 4.52 -21.67
C SER A 7 -19.54 3.63 -20.49
N ILE A 8 -18.53 4.02 -19.72
CA ILE A 8 -18.13 3.29 -18.53
C ILE A 8 -19.33 3.29 -17.57
N ASP A 9 -19.88 2.11 -17.30
CA ASP A 9 -20.89 1.93 -16.25
C ASP A 9 -20.19 2.02 -14.90
N ALA A 10 -20.11 3.24 -14.38
CA ALA A 10 -19.45 3.54 -13.12
C ALA A 10 -20.05 2.74 -11.94
N ALA A 11 -21.36 2.51 -11.94
CA ALA A 11 -22.01 1.73 -10.89
C ALA A 11 -21.57 0.26 -10.93
N ARG A 12 -21.48 -0.32 -12.13
CA ARG A 12 -20.94 -1.68 -12.30
C ARG A 12 -19.46 -1.77 -11.93
N VAL A 13 -18.66 -0.76 -12.26
CA VAL A 13 -17.24 -0.72 -11.86
C VAL A 13 -17.12 -0.68 -10.34
N GLU A 14 -17.86 0.20 -9.65
CA GLU A 14 -17.88 0.29 -8.19
C GLU A 14 -18.29 -1.04 -7.54
N LEU A 15 -19.33 -1.69 -8.06
CA LEU A 15 -19.77 -3.02 -7.60
C LEU A 15 -18.64 -4.05 -7.71
N LEU A 16 -18.00 -4.16 -8.88
CA LEU A 16 -16.92 -5.12 -9.11
C LEU A 16 -15.68 -4.84 -8.25
N LEU A 17 -15.31 -3.58 -8.07
CA LEU A 17 -14.19 -3.21 -7.20
C LEU A 17 -14.46 -3.56 -5.73
N ASN A 18 -15.73 -3.47 -5.29
CA ASN A 18 -16.16 -3.94 -3.99
C ASN A 18 -16.07 -5.47 -3.86
N GLU A 19 -16.60 -6.22 -4.83
CA GLU A 19 -16.58 -7.69 -4.85
C GLU A 19 -15.14 -8.24 -4.86
N LEU A 20 -14.26 -7.64 -5.65
CA LEU A 20 -12.84 -8.01 -5.75
C LEU A 20 -12.01 -7.53 -4.57
N ARG A 21 -12.61 -6.77 -3.63
CA ARG A 21 -11.92 -6.17 -2.48
C ARG A 21 -10.69 -5.37 -2.92
N LEU A 22 -10.92 -4.42 -3.83
CA LEU A 22 -9.93 -3.47 -4.34
C LEU A 22 -10.21 -2.05 -3.82
N PRO A 23 -10.11 -1.81 -2.51
CA PRO A 23 -10.53 -0.55 -1.91
C PRO A 23 -9.58 0.61 -2.24
N GLY A 24 -8.31 0.35 -2.57
CA GLY A 24 -7.39 1.37 -3.06
C GLY A 24 -7.82 1.83 -4.45
N VAL A 25 -8.01 0.88 -5.38
CA VAL A 25 -8.51 1.19 -6.72
C VAL A 25 -9.83 1.94 -6.66
N ARG A 26 -10.78 1.47 -5.84
CA ARG A 26 -12.11 2.09 -5.67
C ARG A 26 -12.02 3.57 -5.31
N ALA A 27 -11.04 3.96 -4.48
CA ALA A 27 -10.88 5.34 -4.06
C ALA A 27 -10.35 6.28 -5.17
N ILE A 28 -9.67 5.76 -6.19
CA ILE A 28 -8.91 6.58 -7.15
C ILE A 28 -9.31 6.39 -8.61
N TRP A 29 -9.99 5.30 -8.96
CA TRP A 29 -10.23 4.92 -10.36
C TRP A 29 -10.94 6.00 -11.19
N PRO A 30 -11.94 6.79 -10.71
CA PRO A 30 -12.60 7.78 -11.56
C PRO A 30 -11.64 8.90 -11.97
N LYS A 31 -10.74 9.29 -11.05
CA LYS A 31 -9.73 10.32 -11.28
C LYS A 31 -8.66 9.83 -12.25
N LEU A 32 -8.17 8.60 -12.07
CA LEU A 32 -7.19 8.01 -12.99
C LEU A 32 -7.78 7.76 -14.38
N ALA A 33 -9.06 7.39 -14.47
CA ALA A 33 -9.76 7.23 -15.74
C ALA A 33 -9.85 8.57 -16.49
N ALA A 34 -10.32 9.62 -15.82
CA ALA A 34 -10.38 10.96 -16.41
C ALA A 34 -9.00 11.48 -16.85
N GLN A 35 -7.94 11.18 -16.10
CA GLN A 35 -6.56 11.52 -16.47
C GLN A 35 -6.07 10.71 -17.67
N SER A 36 -6.32 9.40 -17.68
CA SER A 36 -5.98 8.50 -18.79
C SER A 36 -6.66 8.93 -20.08
N ASP A 37 -7.94 9.30 -20.02
CA ASP A 37 -8.71 9.77 -21.18
C ASP A 37 -8.17 11.10 -21.69
N LYS A 38 -7.82 12.02 -20.79
CA LYS A 38 -7.25 13.33 -21.13
C LYS A 38 -5.87 13.21 -21.77
N GLU A 39 -5.02 12.34 -21.24
CA GLU A 39 -3.63 12.19 -21.66
C GLU A 39 -3.44 11.11 -22.74
N GLY A 40 -4.52 10.42 -23.13
CA GLY A 40 -4.49 9.36 -24.14
C GLY A 40 -3.60 8.17 -23.74
N TRP A 41 -3.62 7.78 -22.47
CA TRP A 41 -2.76 6.70 -22.01
C TRP A 41 -3.09 5.37 -22.70
N PRO A 42 -2.08 4.55 -23.02
CA PRO A 42 -2.32 3.15 -23.36
C PRO A 42 -3.04 2.44 -22.22
N ALA A 43 -3.99 1.54 -22.53
CA ALA A 43 -4.75 0.80 -21.52
C ALA A 43 -3.84 0.07 -20.51
N ALA A 44 -2.70 -0.47 -20.96
CA ALA A 44 -1.71 -1.09 -20.09
C ALA A 44 -1.15 -0.14 -19.02
N ARG A 45 -0.95 1.14 -19.35
CA ARG A 45 -0.48 2.17 -18.41
C ARG A 45 -1.54 2.51 -17.38
N PHE A 46 -2.79 2.64 -17.81
CA PHE A 46 -3.92 2.86 -16.90
C PHE A 46 -4.07 1.70 -15.90
N LEU A 47 -4.05 0.46 -16.38
CA LEU A 47 -4.13 -0.73 -15.54
C LEU A 47 -2.95 -0.83 -14.55
N ALA A 48 -1.73 -0.52 -15.00
CA ALA A 48 -0.56 -0.48 -14.13
C ALA A 48 -0.72 0.55 -12.99
N ALA A 49 -1.18 1.76 -13.31
CA ALA A 49 -1.40 2.81 -12.30
C ALA A 49 -2.45 2.42 -11.25
N LEU A 50 -3.54 1.74 -11.64
CA LEU A 50 -4.53 1.21 -10.70
C LEU A 50 -3.92 0.13 -9.79
N ALA A 51 -3.16 -0.80 -10.37
CA ALA A 51 -2.52 -1.90 -9.63
C ALA A 51 -1.47 -1.39 -8.63
N GLU A 52 -0.67 -0.39 -9.02
CA GLU A 52 0.30 0.27 -8.14
C GLU A 52 -0.40 0.91 -6.93
N HIS A 53 -1.51 1.60 -7.16
CA HIS A 53 -2.25 2.24 -6.08
C HIS A 53 -2.83 1.22 -5.09
N GLU A 54 -3.38 0.11 -5.58
CA GLU A 54 -3.85 -0.98 -4.73
C GLU A 54 -2.72 -1.63 -3.93
N ALA A 55 -1.58 -1.91 -4.57
CA ALA A 55 -0.43 -2.50 -3.90
C ALA A 55 0.11 -1.59 -2.79
N ALA A 56 0.17 -0.28 -3.04
CA ALA A 56 0.57 0.72 -2.05
C ALA A 56 -0.41 0.76 -0.87
N ASP A 57 -1.72 0.77 -1.13
CA ASP A 57 -2.74 0.81 -0.08
C ASP A 57 -2.73 -0.48 0.77
N ARG A 58 -2.56 -1.66 0.15
CA ARG A 58 -2.40 -2.93 0.88
C ARG A 58 -1.16 -2.95 1.76
N THR A 59 -0.05 -2.42 1.26
CA THR A 59 1.20 -2.30 2.01
C THR A 59 1.02 -1.40 3.22
N ARG A 60 0.41 -0.23 3.03
CA ARG A 60 0.08 0.71 4.12
C ARG A 60 -0.79 0.05 5.19
N ARG A 61 -1.90 -0.60 4.80
CA ARG A 61 -2.79 -1.27 5.75
C ARG A 61 -2.12 -2.42 6.49
N ARG A 62 -1.20 -3.13 5.85
CA ARG A 62 -0.42 -4.18 6.52
C ARG A 62 0.50 -3.58 7.58
N ILE A 63 1.19 -2.48 7.27
CA ILE A 63 2.01 -1.75 8.25
C ILE A 63 1.13 -1.25 9.40
N GLU A 64 0.01 -0.58 9.11
CA GLU A 64 -0.91 -0.08 10.13
C GLU A 64 -1.44 -1.20 11.04
N ARG A 65 -1.85 -2.35 10.47
CA ARG A 65 -2.24 -3.52 11.28
C ARG A 65 -1.11 -4.01 12.17
N HIS A 66 0.10 -4.19 11.63
CA HIS A 66 1.24 -4.59 12.44
C HIS A 66 1.57 -3.58 13.54
N MET A 67 1.42 -2.27 13.29
CA MET A 67 1.63 -1.23 14.29
C MET A 67 0.55 -1.24 15.38
N VAL A 68 -0.71 -1.51 15.02
CA VAL A 68 -1.82 -1.64 15.97
C VAL A 68 -1.70 -2.92 16.80
N GLU A 69 -1.38 -4.04 16.16
CA GLU A 69 -1.13 -5.34 16.82
C GLU A 69 0.12 -5.31 17.70
N ALA A 70 1.14 -4.55 17.31
CA ALA A 70 2.37 -4.42 18.07
C ALA A 70 2.18 -3.83 19.46
N ARG A 71 1.00 -3.24 19.79
CA ARG A 71 0.66 -2.66 21.11
C ARG A 71 1.92 -2.09 21.78
N LEU A 72 2.66 -1.24 21.06
CA LEU A 72 3.75 -0.53 21.69
C LEU A 72 3.10 0.26 22.81
N LEU A 73 3.33 -0.17 24.06
CA LEU A 73 2.98 0.57 25.25
C LEU A 73 3.40 2.00 24.97
N ALA A 74 2.44 2.92 24.95
CA ALA A 74 2.66 4.32 24.63
C ALA A 74 3.89 4.80 25.41
N GLY A 75 5.00 5.06 24.71
CA GLY A 75 6.26 5.51 25.32
C GLY A 75 7.50 4.60 25.16
N LYS A 76 7.40 3.37 24.62
CA LYS A 76 8.61 2.56 24.31
C LYS A 76 8.92 2.54 22.82
N THR A 77 9.65 3.54 22.36
CA THR A 77 10.40 3.47 21.10
C THR A 77 11.54 2.46 21.27
N LEU A 78 12.02 1.81 20.20
CA LEU A 78 13.22 0.93 20.26
C LEU A 78 14.48 1.65 20.80
N ALA A 79 14.48 2.99 20.80
CA ALA A 79 15.50 3.83 21.44
C ALA A 79 15.45 3.81 22.98
N THR A 80 14.35 3.35 23.59
CA THR A 80 14.10 3.32 25.04
C THR A 80 14.05 1.89 25.59
N PHE A 81 14.72 0.94 24.93
CA PHE A 81 14.86 -0.42 25.46
C PHE A 81 15.98 -0.42 26.52
N GLU A 82 15.62 -0.37 27.80
CA GLU A 82 16.58 -0.60 28.89
C GLU A 82 16.91 -2.08 29.02
N PHE A 83 18.06 -2.44 28.46
CA PHE A 83 18.66 -3.78 28.52
C PHE A 83 19.00 -4.26 29.96
N GLU A 84 18.91 -3.40 30.98
CA GLU A 84 19.29 -3.76 32.36
C GLU A 84 18.26 -4.63 33.09
N SER A 85 17.04 -4.74 32.58
CA SER A 85 15.94 -5.47 33.24
C SER A 85 15.80 -6.94 32.83
N VAL A 86 16.68 -7.46 31.96
CA VAL A 86 16.64 -8.86 31.50
C VAL A 86 17.98 -9.54 31.82
N PRO A 87 18.06 -10.34 32.90
CA PRO A 87 19.31 -10.97 33.35
C PRO A 87 19.91 -11.99 32.37
N MET A 88 19.22 -12.32 31.28
CA MET A 88 19.55 -13.45 30.41
C MET A 88 20.00 -13.07 28.99
N LEU A 89 20.08 -11.77 28.65
CA LEU A 89 20.60 -11.32 27.36
C LEU A 89 21.88 -10.51 27.57
N SER A 90 23.01 -11.17 27.37
CA SER A 90 24.35 -10.58 27.34
C SER A 90 24.47 -9.54 26.21
N LYS A 91 25.06 -8.37 26.53
CA LYS A 91 25.54 -7.34 25.58
C LYS A 91 26.72 -7.90 24.76
N GLY A 92 26.43 -8.73 23.76
CA GLY A 92 27.39 -9.12 22.73
C GLY A 92 27.59 -7.99 21.71
N THR A 93 28.50 -7.08 22.01
CA THR A 93 28.94 -5.93 21.22
C THR A 93 29.49 -6.32 19.82
N VAL A 94 28.86 -5.81 18.75
CA VAL A 94 29.30 -4.85 17.68
C VAL A 94 30.12 -5.36 16.48
N ASP A 95 29.99 -4.57 15.41
CA ASP A 95 30.95 -4.28 14.34
C ASP A 95 30.97 -5.09 13.03
N GLY A 96 30.77 -4.34 11.94
CA GLY A 96 31.90 -4.18 11.04
C GLY A 96 31.94 -4.95 9.72
N ALA A 97 30.81 -5.25 9.08
CA ALA A 97 30.84 -5.72 7.68
C ALA A 97 31.00 -4.54 6.69
N ARG A 98 32.18 -3.90 6.67
CA ARG A 98 32.55 -2.97 5.60
C ARG A 98 33.97 -3.25 5.09
N ARG A 99 34.02 -3.76 3.85
CA ARG A 99 35.14 -3.71 2.89
C ARG A 99 36.45 -4.40 3.31
N ARG A 100 36.71 -5.55 2.69
CA ARG A 100 37.83 -5.70 1.75
C ARG A 100 37.48 -6.76 0.71
#